data_AF-A0A453KHV0-F1
#
_entry.id   AF-A0A453KHV0-F1
#
_cell.length_a   1.000
_cell.length_b   1.000
_cell.length_c   1.000
_cell.angle_alpha   90.00
_cell.angle_beta   90.00
_cell.angle_gamma   90.00
#
_symmetry.space_group_name_H-M   'P 1'
#
loop_
_entity.id
_entity.type
_entity.pdbx_description
1 polymer ?
#
loop_
_entity_poly.entity_id
_entity_poly.type
_entity_poly.pdbx_seq_one_letter_code
_entity_poly.pdbx_strand_id
1 'polypeptide(L)'
;RSYRWKEDFQADLAAGITVGVMLVPQAMSYAKLAGLHPIYGLYTGFVPLFVYAIFGSSRQLAVGPVALVSLLVSNVLGGIVNSSSELYTELAILLAFMVGILECLMALLRLGWLIRFISHSVISGFTTASAIVIGLSQIKYFLGYSVTRSSKIIPLIESIIAGIDQFSWPPFVMGSAFLVILLIMKKLVSLYFYI
;
A
#
# COMPACT_ATOMS: atom_id res chain seq x y z
N ARG A 1 -24.17 15.57 11.17
CA ARG A 1 -23.94 15.09 9.80
C ARG A 1 -24.98 15.76 8.88
N SER A 2 -24.65 16.91 8.30
CA SER A 2 -25.47 17.52 7.24
C SER A 2 -24.96 16.96 5.90
N TYR A 3 -25.75 16.15 5.20
CA TYR A 3 -25.41 15.62 3.88
C TYR A 3 -26.27 16.32 2.83
N ARG A 4 -25.63 17.02 1.88
CA ARG A 4 -26.34 17.80 0.86
C ARG A 4 -26.54 16.92 -0.37
N TRP A 5 -27.58 16.10 -0.34
CA TRP A 5 -27.88 15.10 -1.39
C TRP A 5 -27.86 15.65 -2.82
N LYS A 6 -28.26 16.90 -3.03
CA LYS A 6 -28.29 17.51 -4.38
C LYS A 6 -26.91 17.89 -4.92
N GLU A 7 -25.92 18.08 -4.05
CA GLU A 7 -24.60 18.60 -4.43
C GLU A 7 -23.51 17.57 -4.23
N ASP A 8 -23.55 16.83 -3.11
CA ASP A 8 -22.50 15.89 -2.74
C ASP A 8 -22.65 14.55 -3.49
N PHE A 9 -23.88 14.12 -3.82
CA PHE A 9 -24.13 12.76 -4.30
C PHE A 9 -23.41 12.43 -5.62
N GLN A 10 -23.48 13.33 -6.60
CA GLN A 10 -22.84 13.10 -7.90
C GLN A 10 -21.31 13.09 -7.78
N ALA A 11 -20.75 13.99 -6.97
CA ALA A 11 -19.32 14.07 -6.71
C ALA A 11 -18.82 12.84 -5.94
N ASP A 12 -19.53 12.42 -4.88
CA ASP A 12 -19.19 11.26 -4.07
C ASP A 12 -19.30 9.96 -4.88
N LEU A 13 -20.29 9.84 -5.77
CA LEU A 13 -20.42 8.67 -6.66
C LEU A 13 -19.26 8.59 -7.65
N ALA A 14 -18.94 9.69 -8.32
CA ALA A 14 -17.81 9.74 -9.26
C ALA A 14 -16.47 9.47 -8.57
N ALA A 15 -16.26 10.06 -7.39
CA ALA A 15 -15.07 9.82 -6.58
C ALA A 15 -14.99 8.37 -6.09
N GLY A 16 -16.10 7.80 -5.61
CA GLY A 16 -16.18 6.43 -5.14
C GLY A 16 -15.88 5.39 -6.23
N ILE A 17 -16.43 5.59 -7.43
CA ILE A 17 -16.11 4.73 -8.59
C ILE A 17 -14.63 4.84 -8.94
N THR A 18 -14.09 6.06 -9.00
CA THR A 18 -12.68 6.29 -9.35
C THR A 18 -11.74 5.64 -8.34
N VAL A 19 -11.94 5.87 -7.04
CA VAL A 19 -11.14 5.29 -5.96
C VAL A 19 -11.30 3.77 -5.93
N GLY A 20 -12.52 3.26 -6.12
CA GLY A 20 -12.80 1.81 -6.16
C GLY A 20 -12.07 1.09 -7.29
N VAL A 21 -12.09 1.64 -8.50
CA VAL A 21 -11.37 1.08 -9.67
C VAL A 21 -9.86 1.06 -9.42
N MET A 22 -9.30 2.09 -8.79
CA MET A 22 -7.87 2.13 -8.44
C MET A 22 -7.51 1.16 -7.32
N LEU A 23 -8.41 0.95 -6.35
CA LEU A 23 -8.18 0.12 -5.18
C LEU A 23 -7.98 -1.36 -5.53
N VAL A 24 -8.71 -1.90 -6.49
CA VAL A 24 -8.66 -3.32 -6.89
C VAL A 24 -7.23 -3.78 -7.26
N PRO A 25 -6.57 -3.21 -8.30
CA PRO A 25 -5.23 -3.62 -8.67
C PRO A 25 -4.19 -3.27 -7.58
N GLN A 26 -4.38 -2.16 -6.88
CA GLN A 26 -3.49 -1.73 -5.79
C GLN A 26 -3.48 -2.74 -4.64
N ALA A 27 -4.66 -3.16 -4.18
CA ALA A 27 -4.81 -4.10 -3.07
C ALA A 27 -4.24 -5.48 -3.42
N MET A 28 -4.46 -5.96 -4.64
CA MET A 28 -3.89 -7.21 -5.14
C MET A 28 -2.35 -7.17 -5.19
N SER A 29 -1.78 -6.04 -5.63
CA SER A 29 -0.32 -5.84 -5.64
C SER A 29 0.27 -5.85 -4.23
N TYR A 30 -0.39 -5.18 -3.28
CA TYR A 30 0.06 -5.13 -1.89
C TYR A 30 -0.03 -6.48 -1.17
N ALA A 31 -1.05 -7.30 -1.46
CA ALA A 31 -1.06 -8.68 -0.98
C ALA A 31 0.15 -9.49 -1.47
N LYS A 32 0.56 -9.32 -2.74
CA LYS A 32 1.78 -9.96 -3.26
C LYS A 32 3.05 -9.43 -2.59
N LEU A 33 3.10 -8.16 -2.20
CA LEU A 33 4.21 -7.61 -1.40
C LEU A 33 4.26 -8.22 0.00
N ALA A 34 3.11 -8.52 0.59
CA ALA A 34 2.97 -9.25 1.85
C ALA A 34 3.22 -10.76 1.72
N GLY A 35 3.50 -11.27 0.50
CA GLY A 35 3.66 -12.69 0.25
C GLY A 35 2.38 -13.53 0.29
N LEU A 36 1.22 -12.89 0.25
CA LEU A 36 -0.08 -13.53 0.24
C LEU A 36 -0.68 -13.63 -1.17
N HIS A 37 -1.68 -14.49 -1.30
CA HIS A 37 -2.45 -14.60 -2.54
C HIS A 37 -3.27 -13.30 -2.77
N PRO A 38 -3.42 -12.81 -4.03
CA PRO A 38 -4.08 -11.53 -4.32
C PRO A 38 -5.48 -11.35 -3.74
N ILE A 39 -6.21 -12.45 -3.53
CA ILE A 39 -7.56 -12.45 -2.94
C ILE A 39 -7.59 -11.82 -1.54
N TYR A 40 -6.54 -12.01 -0.74
CA TYR A 40 -6.43 -11.39 0.59
C TYR A 40 -6.28 -9.86 0.51
N GLY A 41 -5.71 -9.36 -0.60
CA GLY A 41 -5.69 -7.94 -0.91
C GLY A 41 -7.11 -7.40 -1.08
N LEU A 42 -7.94 -8.11 -1.83
CA LEU A 42 -9.34 -7.72 -2.03
C LEU A 42 -10.13 -7.74 -0.72
N TYR A 43 -9.91 -8.72 0.15
CA TYR A 43 -10.55 -8.74 1.48
C TYR A 43 -10.15 -7.54 2.34
N THR A 44 -8.87 -7.19 2.37
CA THR A 44 -8.37 -6.02 3.13
C THR A 44 -8.69 -4.69 2.47
N GLY A 45 -8.97 -4.67 1.16
CA GLY A 45 -9.50 -3.49 0.46
C GLY A 45 -11.01 -3.32 0.66
N PHE A 46 -11.78 -4.40 0.79
CA PHE A 46 -13.24 -4.32 0.86
C PHE A 46 -13.75 -4.14 2.29
N VAL A 47 -13.38 -5.05 3.21
CA VAL A 47 -13.99 -5.12 4.54
C VAL A 47 -13.73 -3.85 5.38
N PRO A 48 -12.49 -3.31 5.46
CA PRO A 48 -12.22 -2.10 6.23
C PRO A 48 -12.96 -0.86 5.74
N LEU A 49 -13.30 -0.77 4.45
CA LEU A 49 -14.10 0.35 3.92
C LEU A 49 -15.49 0.40 4.56
N PHE A 50 -16.18 -0.75 4.66
CA PHE A 50 -17.51 -0.80 5.28
C PHE A 50 -17.45 -0.51 6.77
N VAL A 51 -16.45 -1.04 7.47
CA VAL A 51 -16.25 -0.77 8.89
C VAL A 51 -15.95 0.72 9.10
N TYR A 52 -15.08 1.33 8.29
CA TYR A 52 -14.76 2.75 8.38
C TYR A 52 -15.94 3.64 8.01
N ALA A 53 -16.81 3.25 7.08
CA ALA A 53 -18.01 4.02 6.74
C ALA A 53 -18.96 4.19 7.95
N ILE A 54 -19.00 3.20 8.85
CA ILE A 54 -19.85 3.22 10.04
C ILE A 54 -19.16 4.00 11.18
N PHE A 55 -17.91 3.64 11.51
CA PHE A 55 -17.20 4.13 12.69
C PHE A 55 -16.28 5.34 12.43
N GLY A 56 -16.02 5.66 11.17
CA GLY A 56 -15.08 6.71 10.77
C GLY A 56 -15.57 8.11 11.11
N SER A 57 -14.60 8.97 11.45
CA SER A 57 -14.82 10.38 11.77
C SER A 57 -14.63 11.31 10.57
N SER A 58 -13.83 10.90 9.57
CA SER A 58 -13.56 11.70 8.36
C SER A 58 -14.41 11.19 7.19
N ARG A 59 -15.06 12.12 6.47
CA ARG A 59 -15.85 11.78 5.27
C ARG A 59 -15.00 11.46 4.05
N GLN A 60 -13.77 11.99 4.00
CA GLN A 60 -12.90 11.92 2.82
C GLN A 60 -11.80 10.86 2.93
N LEU A 61 -11.63 10.24 4.10
CA LEU A 61 -10.58 9.23 4.29
C LEU A 61 -11.01 7.90 3.69
N ALA A 62 -10.28 7.44 2.68
CA ALA A 62 -10.37 6.07 2.19
C ALA A 62 -9.35 5.20 2.94
N VAL A 63 -9.82 4.12 3.57
CA VAL A 63 -8.97 3.15 4.28
C VAL A 63 -8.68 1.99 3.35
N GLY A 64 -7.46 1.48 3.34
CA GLY A 64 -7.12 0.32 2.52
C GLY A 64 -5.73 -0.23 2.84
N PRO A 65 -5.30 -1.30 2.17
CA PRO A 65 -3.97 -1.84 2.35
C PRO A 65 -2.91 -0.82 1.91
N VAL A 66 -1.75 -0.85 2.56
CA VAL A 66 -0.63 0.06 2.32
C VAL A 66 0.64 -0.74 2.05
N ALA A 67 1.39 -0.37 1.01
CA ALA A 67 2.59 -1.08 0.54
C ALA A 67 3.61 -1.35 1.66
N LEU A 68 3.90 -0.35 2.49
CA LEU A 68 4.87 -0.48 3.57
C LEU A 68 4.44 -1.50 4.63
N VAL A 69 3.16 -1.45 5.04
CA VAL A 69 2.61 -2.42 6.01
C VAL A 69 2.69 -3.83 5.44
N SER A 70 2.40 -4.01 4.15
CA SER A 70 2.59 -5.29 3.46
C SER A 70 4.04 -5.80 3.51
N LEU A 71 5.02 -4.92 3.29
CA LEU A 71 6.43 -5.30 3.41
C LEU A 71 6.81 -5.67 4.85
N LEU A 72 6.29 -4.96 5.86
CA LEU A 72 6.54 -5.27 7.27
C LEU A 72 5.98 -6.64 7.65
N VAL A 73 4.75 -6.96 7.22
CA VAL A 73 4.16 -8.30 7.39
C VAL A 73 5.06 -9.35 6.74
N SER A 74 5.52 -9.12 5.50
CA SER A 74 6.41 -10.05 4.81
C SER A 74 7.72 -10.30 5.55
N ASN A 75 8.30 -9.29 6.19
CA ASN A 75 9.56 -9.45 6.91
C ASN A 75 9.41 -10.19 8.22
N VAL A 76 8.35 -9.91 8.97
CA VAL A 76 8.07 -10.59 10.24
C VAL A 76 7.78 -12.06 9.97
N LEU A 77 6.87 -12.35 9.04
CA LEU A 77 6.47 -13.72 8.74
C LEU A 77 7.56 -14.49 7.99
N GLY A 78 8.29 -13.83 7.08
CA GLY A 78 9.39 -14.46 6.33
C GLY A 78 10.57 -14.89 7.21
N GLY A 79 10.71 -14.34 8.41
CA GLY A 79 11.67 -14.82 9.42
C GLY A 79 11.19 -16.03 10.22
N ILE A 80 9.91 -16.42 10.10
CA ILE A 80 9.28 -17.50 10.87
C ILE A 80 8.97 -18.70 9.95
N VAL A 81 8.32 -18.44 8.81
CA VAL A 81 7.88 -19.48 7.87
C VAL A 81 7.99 -19.02 6.42
N ASN A 82 8.24 -19.96 5.52
CA ASN A 82 8.26 -19.69 4.08
C ASN A 82 6.86 -19.32 3.57
N SER A 83 6.78 -18.34 2.67
CA SER A 83 5.52 -17.87 2.08
C SER A 83 4.74 -18.89 1.25
N SER A 84 5.34 -20.05 0.94
CA SER A 84 4.69 -21.15 0.24
C SER A 84 3.89 -22.07 1.17
N SER A 85 4.06 -21.95 2.48
CA SER A 85 3.35 -22.75 3.47
C SER A 85 1.94 -22.22 3.69
N GLU A 86 0.94 -23.10 3.82
CA GLU A 86 -0.42 -22.72 4.21
C GLU A 86 -0.43 -21.96 5.54
N LEU A 87 0.45 -22.35 6.46
CA LEU A 87 0.64 -21.73 7.77
C LEU A 87 1.04 -20.25 7.67
N TYR A 88 1.65 -19.80 6.57
CA TYR A 88 2.00 -18.39 6.37
C TYR A 88 0.75 -17.49 6.38
N THR A 89 -0.32 -17.96 5.74
CA THR A 89 -1.57 -17.21 5.63
C THR A 89 -2.28 -17.14 6.97
N GLU A 90 -2.30 -18.26 7.71
CA GLU A 90 -2.87 -18.31 9.06
C GLU A 90 -2.15 -17.38 10.03
N LEU A 91 -0.81 -17.37 9.98
CA LEU A 91 -0.01 -16.44 10.79
C LEU A 91 -0.24 -14.98 10.39
N ALA A 92 -0.46 -14.69 9.10
CA ALA A 92 -0.80 -13.33 8.67
C ALA A 92 -2.15 -12.87 9.23
N ILE A 93 -3.15 -13.76 9.25
CA ILE A 93 -4.48 -13.49 9.83
C ILE A 93 -4.34 -13.29 11.35
N LEU A 94 -3.58 -14.15 12.04
CA LEU A 94 -3.32 -14.03 13.47
C LEU A 94 -2.60 -12.71 13.80
N LEU A 95 -1.57 -12.35 13.03
CA LEU A 95 -0.85 -11.10 13.20
C LEU A 95 -1.79 -9.89 13.03
N ALA A 96 -2.64 -9.90 12.01
CA ALA A 96 -3.63 -8.84 11.80
C ALA A 96 -4.63 -8.76 12.97
N PHE A 97 -5.07 -9.90 13.51
CA PHE A 97 -5.94 -9.95 14.67
C PHE A 97 -5.27 -9.39 15.93
N MET A 98 -4.01 -9.74 16.19
CA MET A 98 -3.23 -9.21 17.31
C MET A 98 -3.04 -7.68 17.19
N VAL A 99 -2.70 -7.19 15.99
CA VAL A 99 -2.59 -5.75 15.74
C VAL A 99 -3.93 -5.05 15.99
N GLY A 100 -5.05 -5.62 15.52
CA GLY A 100 -6.39 -5.07 15.78
C GLY A 100 -6.74 -4.99 17.27
N ILE A 101 -6.38 -6.01 18.07
CA ILE A 101 -6.55 -5.98 19.53
C ILE A 101 -5.72 -4.84 20.14
N LEU A 102 -4.45 -4.72 19.74
CA LEU A 102 -3.57 -3.67 20.25
C LEU A 102 -4.11 -2.27 19.88
N GLU A 103 -4.59 -2.08 18.66
CA GLU A 103 -5.22 -0.83 18.23
C GLU A 103 -6.49 -0.51 19.02
N CYS A 104 -7.33 -1.51 19.29
CA CYS A 104 -8.50 -1.35 20.15
C CYS A 104 -8.11 -0.96 21.58
N LEU A 105 -7.09 -1.60 22.15
CA LEU A 105 -6.56 -1.25 23.47
C LEU A 105 -6.00 0.18 23.52
N MET A 106 -5.22 0.56 22.50
CA MET A 106 -4.71 1.93 22.37
C MET A 106 -5.86 2.96 22.25
N ALA A 107 -6.93 2.62 21.54
CA ALA A 107 -8.12 3.46 21.42
C ALA A 107 -8.88 3.58 22.77
N LEU A 108 -9.05 2.47 23.50
CA LEU A 108 -9.67 2.46 24.84
C LEU A 108 -8.87 3.32 25.84
N LEU A 109 -7.56 3.23 25.79
CA LEU A 109 -6.63 4.06 26.59
C LEU A 109 -6.51 5.49 26.06
N ARG A 110 -7.21 5.85 24.97
CA ARG A 110 -7.22 7.16 24.33
C ARG A 110 -5.82 7.64 23.93
N LEU A 111 -4.93 6.73 23.55
CA LEU A 111 -3.52 7.04 23.24
C LEU A 111 -3.30 7.82 21.94
N GLY A 112 -4.36 8.16 21.21
CA GLY A 112 -4.27 9.00 20.00
C GLY A 112 -3.66 10.39 20.25
N TRP A 113 -3.66 10.88 21.49
CA TRP A 113 -2.97 12.13 21.85
C TRP A 113 -1.45 12.06 21.64
N LEU A 114 -0.84 10.86 21.75
CA LEU A 114 0.61 10.65 21.57
C LEU A 114 1.07 11.02 20.16
N ILE A 115 0.19 10.93 19.16
CA ILE A 115 0.49 11.31 17.78
C ILE A 115 0.91 12.79 17.70
N ARG A 116 0.44 13.64 18.62
CA ARG A 116 0.78 15.07 18.68
C ARG A 116 2.24 15.33 19.09
N PHE A 117 2.93 14.35 19.68
CA PHE A 117 4.35 14.49 20.02
C PHE A 117 5.30 14.03 18.91
N ILE A 118 4.77 13.42 17.84
CA ILE A 118 5.59 13.05 16.71
C ILE A 118 5.94 14.33 15.96
N SER A 119 7.22 14.69 15.96
CA SER A 119 7.68 15.90 15.31
C SER A 119 7.50 15.79 13.79
N HIS A 120 7.29 16.94 13.14
CA HIS A 120 7.21 17.03 11.69
C HIS A 120 8.43 16.39 11.00
N SER A 121 9.62 16.56 11.57
CA SER A 121 10.87 15.98 11.07
C SER A 121 10.85 14.45 11.07
N VAL A 122 10.28 13.81 12.11
CA VAL A 122 10.16 12.35 12.18
C VAL A 122 9.18 11.84 11.12
N ILE A 123 8.03 12.49 10.97
CA ILE A 123 7.02 12.10 9.95
C ILE A 123 7.62 12.25 8.55
N SER A 124 8.30 13.36 8.27
CA SER A 124 8.94 13.62 6.99
C SER A 124 10.06 12.61 6.69
N GLY A 125 10.91 12.30 7.67
CA GLY A 125 11.98 11.31 7.55
C GLY A 125 11.43 9.91 7.28
N PHE A 126 10.43 9.48 8.06
CA PHE A 126 9.76 8.20 7.87
C PHE A 126 9.09 8.09 6.50
N THR A 127 8.39 9.14 6.06
CA THR A 127 7.70 9.15 4.76
C THR A 127 8.70 9.08 3.60
N THR A 128 9.80 9.81 3.68
CA THR A 128 10.86 9.79 2.67
C THR A 128 11.53 8.42 2.59
N ALA A 129 11.91 7.84 3.73
CA ALA A 129 12.49 6.50 3.78
C ALA A 129 11.53 5.44 3.26
N SER A 130 10.25 5.54 3.61
CA SER A 130 9.20 4.64 3.12
C SER A 130 9.03 4.74 1.61
N ALA A 131 9.06 5.94 1.03
CA ALA A 131 8.99 6.13 -0.41
C ALA A 131 10.18 5.47 -1.14
N ILE A 132 11.40 5.60 -0.59
CA ILE A 132 12.60 4.93 -1.13
C ILE A 132 12.45 3.41 -1.08
N VAL A 133 12.08 2.86 0.08
CA VAL A 133 11.89 1.40 0.27
C VAL A 133 10.81 0.86 -0.67
N ILE A 134 9.68 1.56 -0.79
CA ILE A 134 8.61 1.18 -1.72
C ILE A 134 9.14 1.21 -3.15
N GLY A 135 9.80 2.29 -3.58
CA GLY A 135 10.37 2.41 -4.93
C GLY A 135 11.35 1.28 -5.26
N LEU A 136 12.31 1.01 -4.37
CA LEU A 136 13.26 -0.09 -4.52
C LEU A 136 12.56 -1.45 -4.56
N SER A 137 11.51 -1.66 -3.77
CA SER A 137 10.76 -2.94 -3.79
C SER A 137 9.96 -3.17 -5.08
N GLN A 138 9.65 -2.11 -5.84
CA GLN A 138 8.93 -2.20 -7.11
C GLN A 138 9.87 -2.38 -8.32
N ILE A 139 11.17 -2.09 -8.18
CA ILE A 139 12.12 -2.11 -9.31
C ILE A 139 12.20 -3.48 -10.00
N LYS A 140 11.92 -4.56 -9.27
CA LYS A 140 11.84 -5.93 -9.79
C LYS A 140 10.91 -6.07 -11.00
N TYR A 141 9.83 -5.28 -11.05
CA TYR A 141 8.90 -5.30 -12.17
C TYR A 141 9.46 -4.63 -13.43
N PHE A 142 10.43 -3.72 -13.27
CA PHE A 142 11.18 -3.13 -14.38
C PHE A 142 12.37 -4.01 -14.80
N LEU A 143 13.09 -4.58 -13.83
CA LEU A 143 14.29 -5.36 -14.12
C LEU A 143 13.98 -6.77 -14.64
N GLY A 144 12.80 -7.30 -14.35
CA GLY A 144 12.31 -8.57 -14.89
C GLY A 144 12.79 -9.82 -14.16
N TYR A 145 13.44 -9.67 -13.01
CA TYR A 145 13.85 -10.77 -12.13
C TYR A 145 13.36 -10.56 -10.69
N SER A 146 13.41 -11.61 -9.87
CA SER A 146 12.97 -11.55 -8.48
C SER A 146 13.99 -10.83 -7.59
N VAL A 147 13.55 -9.75 -6.96
CA VAL A 147 14.28 -9.02 -5.90
C VAL A 147 13.75 -9.48 -4.54
N THR A 148 14.64 -9.60 -3.54
CA THR A 148 14.29 -9.97 -2.17
C THR A 148 13.20 -9.04 -1.62
N ARG A 149 12.16 -9.61 -0.99
CA ARG A 149 11.13 -8.81 -0.31
C ARG A 149 11.69 -8.35 1.03
N SER A 150 11.96 -7.06 1.18
CA SER A 150 12.46 -6.49 2.43
C SER A 150 11.93 -5.08 2.67
N SER A 151 11.82 -4.68 3.94
CA SER A 151 11.62 -3.27 4.32
C SER A 151 12.95 -2.57 4.63
N LYS A 152 14.08 -3.27 4.49
CA LYS A 152 15.42 -2.74 4.74
C LYS A 152 16.08 -2.37 3.40
N ILE A 153 16.74 -1.22 3.36
CA ILE A 153 17.38 -0.69 2.14
C ILE A 153 18.59 -1.53 1.72
N ILE A 154 19.45 -1.91 2.67
CA ILE A 154 20.71 -2.62 2.36
C ILE A 154 20.43 -3.96 1.64
N PRO A 155 19.58 -4.87 2.17
CA PRO A 155 19.27 -6.12 1.48
C PRO A 155 18.60 -5.92 0.11
N LEU A 156 17.81 -4.85 -0.05
CA LEU A 156 17.20 -4.52 -1.35
C LEU A 156 18.28 -4.19 -2.38
N ILE A 157 19.19 -3.26 -2.05
CA ILE A 157 20.27 -2.84 -2.95
C ILE A 157 21.19 -4.02 -3.28
N GLU A 158 21.60 -4.81 -2.28
CA GLU A 158 22.42 -6.01 -2.49
C GLU A 158 21.76 -6.99 -3.46
N SER A 159 20.46 -7.27 -3.28
CA SER A 159 19.74 -8.19 -4.18
C SER A 159 19.53 -7.62 -5.59
N ILE A 160 19.43 -6.30 -5.74
CA ILE A 160 19.35 -5.66 -7.05
C ILE A 160 20.68 -5.80 -7.77
N ILE A 161 21.80 -5.46 -7.12
CA ILE A 161 23.13 -5.53 -7.72
C ILE A 161 23.50 -6.98 -8.08
N ALA A 162 23.23 -7.93 -7.17
CA ALA A 162 23.52 -9.34 -7.41
C ALA A 162 22.72 -9.96 -8.56
N GLY A 163 21.54 -9.41 -8.87
CA GLY A 163 20.67 -9.91 -9.95
C GLY A 163 20.86 -9.23 -11.30
N ILE A 164 21.83 -8.32 -11.46
CA ILE A 164 21.95 -7.48 -12.66
C ILE A 164 22.13 -8.29 -13.95
N ASP A 165 22.79 -9.45 -13.86
CA ASP A 165 23.02 -10.36 -14.99
C ASP A 165 21.74 -11.04 -15.49
N GLN A 166 20.67 -11.06 -14.67
CA GLN A 166 19.37 -11.65 -15.00
C GLN A 166 18.39 -10.63 -15.59
N PHE A 167 18.89 -9.47 -16.01
CA PHE A 167 18.08 -8.40 -16.56
C PHE A 167 17.29 -8.85 -17.79
N SER A 168 16.00 -8.51 -17.80
CA SER A 168 15.10 -8.80 -18.93
C SER A 168 14.61 -7.49 -19.56
N TRP A 169 14.92 -7.33 -20.85
CA TRP A 169 14.55 -6.12 -21.60
C TRP A 169 13.04 -5.92 -21.81
N PRO A 170 12.21 -6.97 -22.00
CA PRO A 170 10.76 -6.79 -22.24
C PRO A 170 10.00 -6.15 -21.05
N PRO A 171 10.15 -6.60 -19.79
CA PRO A 171 9.54 -5.93 -18.64
C PRO A 171 9.99 -4.48 -18.49
N PHE A 172 11.26 -4.20 -18.78
CA PHE A 172 11.83 -2.85 -18.70
C PHE A 172 11.16 -1.89 -19.68
N VAL A 173 11.03 -2.28 -20.95
CA VAL A 173 10.40 -1.47 -21.99
C VAL A 173 8.92 -1.27 -21.68
N MET A 174 8.23 -2.33 -21.29
CA MET A 174 6.81 -2.25 -20.93
C MET A 174 6.58 -1.31 -19.74
N GLY A 175 7.32 -1.50 -18.65
CA GLY A 175 7.23 -0.64 -17.46
C GLY A 175 7.55 0.82 -17.77
N SER A 176 8.59 1.07 -18.56
CA SER A 176 8.99 2.43 -18.96
C SER A 176 7.95 3.09 -19.84
N ALA A 177 7.37 2.37 -20.81
CA ALA A 177 6.31 2.89 -21.66
C ALA A 177 5.06 3.27 -20.85
N PHE A 178 4.60 2.41 -19.93
CA PHE A 178 3.48 2.74 -19.06
C PHE A 178 3.77 3.92 -18.14
N LEU A 179 4.98 4.02 -17.59
CA LEU A 179 5.38 5.14 -16.74
C LEU A 179 5.37 6.45 -17.53
N VAL A 180 5.89 6.46 -18.76
CA VAL A 180 5.83 7.62 -19.66
C VAL A 180 4.40 8.01 -19.97
N ILE A 181 3.53 7.05 -20.32
CA ILE A 181 2.11 7.30 -20.57
C ILE A 181 1.45 7.94 -19.34
N LEU A 182 1.66 7.38 -18.14
CA LEU A 182 1.11 7.93 -16.90
C LEU A 182 1.60 9.36 -16.61
N LEU A 183 2.89 9.64 -16.82
CA LEU A 183 3.45 10.99 -16.64
C LEU A 183 2.87 11.98 -17.65
N ILE A 184 2.70 11.58 -18.90
CA ILE A 184 2.10 12.41 -19.95
C ILE A 184 0.63 12.70 -19.60
N MET A 185 -0.15 11.67 -19.26
CA MET A 185 -1.55 11.83 -18.86
C MET A 185 -1.69 12.76 -17.66
N LYS A 186 -0.85 12.59 -16.62
CA LYS A 186 -0.84 13.48 -15.46
C LYS A 186 -0.55 14.93 -15.85
N LYS A 187 0.41 15.16 -16.75
CA LYS A 187 0.77 16.51 -17.21
C LYS A 187 -0.35 17.15 -18.02
N LEU A 188 -1.02 16.38 -18.90
CA LEU A 188 -2.16 16.85 -19.70
C LEU A 188 -3.35 17.25 -18.82
N VAL A 189 -3.70 16.42 -17.84
CA VAL A 189 -4.78 16.75 -16.88
C VAL A 189 -4.43 18.01 -16.08
N SER A 190 -3.20 18.11 -15.57
CA SER A 190 -2.76 19.31 -14.84
C SER A 190 -2.80 20.57 -15.70
N LEU A 191 -2.52 20.48 -17.00
CA LEU A 191 -2.59 21.61 -17.92
C LEU A 191 -4.04 22.00 -18.21
N TYR A 192 -4.94 21.03 -18.37
CA TYR A 192 -6.37 21.27 -18.58
C TYR A 192 -7.02 21.98 -17.38
N PHE A 193 -6.61 21.69 -16.15
CA PHE A 193 -7.11 22.40 -14.96
C PHE A 193 -6.49 23.79 -14.75
N TYR A 194 -5.44 24.15 -15.50
CA TYR A 194 -4.79 25.47 -15.43
C TYR A 194 -5.30 26.44 -16.51
N ILE A 195 -6.02 25.91 -17.52
CA ILE A 195 -6.69 26.66 -18.60
C ILE A 195 -8.16 26.82 -18.21
#